data_AF-A0A2H0FZZ9-F1
#
_entry.id   AF-A0A2H0FZZ9-F1
#
_cell.length_a   1.000
_cell.length_b   1.000
_cell.length_c   1.000
_cell.angle_alpha   90.00
_cell.angle_beta   90.00
_cell.angle_gamma   90.00
#
_symmetry.space_group_name_H-M   'P 1'
#
loop_
_entity.id
_entity.type
_entity.pdbx_description
1 polymer ?
#
loop_
_entity_poly.entity_id
_entity_poly.type
_entity_poly.pdbx_seq_one_letter_code
_entity_poly.pdbx_strand_id
1 'polypeptide(L)'
;MGIGLAHMDFTPLFYGVVMFLGLWSMWHKITHGQILGFTIEVSVFALVFILHGGTMAGGFAAMICALLAGSILPRTIRRNK
;
A
#
# COMPACT_ATOMS: atom_id res chain seq x y z
N MET A 1 -23.90 7.33 -25.79
CA MET A 1 -23.11 6.10 -25.99
C MET A 1 -21.89 6.47 -26.81
N GLY A 2 -20.77 6.77 -26.13
CA GLY A 2 -19.50 7.13 -26.75
C GLY A 2 -18.43 6.15 -26.30
N ILE A 3 -18.41 4.96 -26.90
CA ILE A 3 -17.47 3.87 -26.60
C ILE A 3 -16.31 3.99 -27.60
N GLY A 4 -15.47 5.02 -27.46
CA GLY A 4 -14.50 5.34 -28.53
C GLY A 4 -13.11 5.83 -28.13
N LEU A 5 -12.95 6.60 -27.04
CA LEU A 5 -11.65 7.23 -26.73
C LEU A 5 -11.27 7.23 -25.22
N ALA A 6 -11.94 6.42 -24.41
CA ALA A 6 -11.53 6.09 -23.03
C ALA A 6 -10.54 4.89 -22.98
N HIS A 7 -9.84 4.62 -24.09
CA HIS A 7 -9.19 3.34 -24.39
C HIS A 7 -7.68 3.28 -24.10
N MET A 8 -7.07 4.30 -23.46
CA MET A 8 -5.68 4.21 -22.97
C MET A 8 -5.44 5.00 -21.67
N ASP A 9 -6.42 5.05 -20.78
CA ASP A 9 -6.16 5.50 -19.42
C ASP A 9 -5.50 4.34 -18.65
N PHE A 10 -4.17 4.32 -18.62
CA PHE A 10 -3.37 3.31 -17.91
C PHE A 10 -3.38 3.50 -16.38
N THR A 11 -4.02 4.56 -15.89
CA THR A 11 -4.16 4.90 -14.47
C THR A 11 -4.78 3.77 -13.62
N PRO A 12 -5.84 3.04 -14.04
CA PRO A 12 -6.38 1.93 -13.28
C PRO A 12 -5.44 0.72 -13.26
N LEU A 13 -4.69 0.51 -14.34
CA LEU A 13 -3.69 -0.56 -14.44
C LEU A 13 -2.54 -0.30 -13.46
N PHE A 14 -2.00 0.92 -13.44
CA PHE A 14 -0.97 1.33 -12.50
C PHE A 14 -1.45 1.25 -11.04
N TYR A 15 -2.67 1.72 -10.79
CA TYR A 15 -3.32 1.60 -9.49
C TYR A 15 -3.45 0.14 -9.06
N GLY A 16 -3.92 -0.73 -9.95
CA GLY A 16 -4.07 -2.16 -9.70
C GLY A 16 -2.76 -2.84 -9.34
N VAL A 17 -1.67 -2.51 -10.03
CA VAL A 17 -0.32 -3.03 -9.71
C VAL A 17 0.12 -2.63 -8.31
N VAL A 18 -0.06 -1.36 -7.92
CA VAL A 18 0.34 -0.89 -6.58
C VAL A 18 -0.50 -1.53 -5.49
N MET A 19 -1.83 -1.64 -5.69
CA MET A 19 -2.70 -2.33 -4.74
C MET A 19 -2.34 -3.82 -4.61
N PHE A 20 -2.02 -4.48 -5.73
CA PHE A 20 -1.57 -5.86 -5.72
C PHE A 20 -0.25 -6.03 -4.96
N LEU A 21 0.75 -5.17 -5.21
CA LEU A 21 2.01 -5.19 -4.46
C LEU A 21 1.79 -4.97 -2.97
N GLY A 22 0.83 -4.13 -2.60
CA GLY A 22 0.40 -3.91 -1.23
C GLY A 22 -0.11 -5.17 -0.54
N LEU A 23 -1.11 -5.80 -1.15
CA LEU A 23 -1.70 -7.05 -0.67
C LEU A 23 -0.67 -8.19 -0.64
N TRP A 24 0.17 -8.28 -1.66
CA TRP A 24 1.26 -9.23 -1.73
C TRP A 24 2.28 -9.04 -0.59
N SER A 25 2.68 -7.80 -0.32
CA SER A 25 3.58 -7.48 0.80
C SER A 25 2.98 -7.90 2.15
N MET A 26 1.70 -7.57 2.38
CA MET A 26 0.99 -7.98 3.59
C MET A 26 0.92 -9.51 3.72
N TRP A 27 0.55 -10.21 2.64
CA TRP A 27 0.50 -11.67 2.61
C TRP A 27 1.87 -12.30 2.90
N HIS A 28 2.93 -11.77 2.28
CA HIS A 28 4.29 -12.23 2.50
C HIS A 28 4.72 -12.05 3.97
N LYS A 29 4.39 -10.91 4.59
CA LYS A 29 4.74 -10.65 6.00
C LYS A 29 3.96 -11.49 6.98
N ILE A 30 2.67 -11.74 6.72
CA ILE A 30 1.85 -12.66 7.52
C ILE A 30 2.45 -14.08 7.45
N THR A 31 2.77 -14.56 6.25
CA THR A 31 3.30 -15.92 6.04
C THR A 31 4.71 -16.12 6.59
N HIS A 32 5.56 -15.09 6.60
CA HIS A 32 6.92 -15.15 7.16
C HIS A 32 7.02 -14.74 8.64
N GLY A 33 5.88 -14.55 9.33
CA GLY A 33 5.86 -14.20 10.75
C GLY A 33 6.41 -12.81 11.08
N GLN A 34 6.45 -11.89 10.10
CA GLN A 34 6.92 -10.51 10.27
C GLN A 34 5.82 -9.61 10.85
N ILE A 35 5.30 -9.97 12.03
CA ILE A 35 4.12 -9.33 12.65
C ILE A 35 4.32 -7.83 12.83
N LEU A 36 5.51 -7.38 13.29
CA LEU A 36 5.81 -5.95 13.45
C LEU A 36 5.71 -5.18 12.13
N GLY A 37 6.25 -5.74 11.05
CA GLY A 37 6.22 -5.11 9.73
C GLY A 37 4.80 -5.03 9.17
N PHE A 38 4.00 -6.07 9.39
CA PHE A 38 2.59 -6.10 9.00
C PHE A 38 1.77 -5.05 9.77
N THR A 39 1.91 -4.96 11.09
CA THR A 39 1.17 -3.99 11.91
C THR A 39 1.50 -2.55 11.51
N ILE A 40 2.78 -2.25 11.24
CA ILE A 40 3.20 -0.93 10.76
C ILE A 40 2.55 -0.62 9.41
N GLU A 41 2.54 -1.57 8.48
CA GLU A 41 1.95 -1.40 7.15
C GLU A 41 0.45 -1.12 7.22
N VAL A 42 -0.31 -1.88 8.01
CA VAL A 42 -1.75 -1.68 8.22
C VAL A 42 -2.03 -0.34 8.93
N SER A 43 -1.27 -0.01 9.97
CA SER A 43 -1.47 1.23 10.72
C SER A 43 -1.19 2.47 9.88
N VAL A 44 -0.08 2.50 9.14
CA VAL A 44 0.27 3.61 8.25
C VAL A 44 -0.72 3.74 7.11
N PHE A 45 -1.15 2.63 6.51
CA PHE A 45 -2.19 2.63 5.50
C PHE A 45 -3.48 3.27 6.03
N ALA A 46 -3.99 2.80 7.16
CA ALA A 46 -5.22 3.32 7.75
C ALA A 46 -5.11 4.82 8.09
N LEU A 47 -4.00 5.25 8.70
CA LEU A 47 -3.78 6.64 9.08
C LEU A 47 -3.78 7.57 7.85
N VAL A 48 -2.97 7.23 6.83
CA VAL A 48 -2.85 8.05 5.62
C VAL A 48 -4.14 8.02 4.81
N PHE A 49 -4.84 6.90 4.78
CA PHE A 49 -6.13 6.76 4.08
C PHE A 49 -7.21 7.65 4.70
N ILE A 50 -7.29 7.68 6.03
CA ILE A 50 -8.21 8.57 6.76
C ILE A 50 -7.85 10.04 6.50
N LEU A 51 -6.56 10.39 6.50
CA LEU A 51 -6.10 11.75 6.19
C LEU A 51 -6.44 12.20 4.76
N HIS A 52 -6.56 11.27 3.82
CA HIS A 52 -7.01 11.55 2.44
C HIS A 52 -8.53 11.39 2.25
N GLY A 53 -9.31 11.36 3.34
CA GLY A 53 -10.76 11.33 3.31
C GLY A 53 -11.37 10.05 2.72
N GLY A 54 -10.61 8.94 2.70
CA GLY A 54 -11.09 7.67 2.16
C GLY A 54 -11.25 7.64 0.64
N THR A 55 -10.59 8.53 -0.09
CA THR A 55 -10.67 8.61 -1.56
C THR A 55 -9.79 7.56 -2.24
N MET A 56 -10.12 7.21 -3.49
CA MET A 56 -9.30 6.28 -4.29
C MET A 56 -7.87 6.77 -4.49
N ALA A 57 -7.68 8.05 -4.82
CA ALA A 57 -6.34 8.64 -4.93
C ALA A 57 -5.58 8.60 -3.59
N GLY A 58 -6.29 8.80 -2.48
CA GLY A 58 -5.76 8.63 -1.13
C GLY A 58 -5.31 7.21 -0.83
N GLY A 59 -6.09 6.20 -1.24
CA GLY A 59 -5.74 4.79 -1.11
C GLY A 59 -4.45 4.43 -1.85
N PHE A 60 -4.23 5.02 -3.03
CA PHE A 60 -2.98 4.86 -3.78
C PHE A 60 -1.75 5.36 -2.99
N ALA A 61 -1.82 6.61 -2.53
CA ALA A 61 -0.75 7.23 -1.76
C ALA A 61 -0.51 6.50 -0.43
N ALA A 62 -1.59 6.13 0.26
CA ALA A 62 -1.56 5.36 1.49
C ALA A 62 -0.88 4.00 1.29
N MET A 63 -1.13 3.31 0.17
CA MET A 63 -0.47 2.03 -0.12
C MET A 63 1.03 2.18 -0.32
N ILE A 64 1.47 3.18 -1.08
CA ILE A 64 2.90 3.43 -1.30
C ILE A 64 3.60 3.75 0.03
N CYS A 65 3.00 4.65 0.83
CA CYS A 65 3.51 4.99 2.16
C CYS A 65 3.57 3.78 3.08
N ALA A 66 2.52 2.95 3.11
CA ALA A 66 2.47 1.74 3.92
C ALA A 66 3.55 0.73 3.52
N LEU A 67 3.73 0.47 2.23
CA LEU A 67 4.76 -0.42 1.68
C LEU A 67 6.17 0.02 2.09
N LEU A 68 6.46 1.31 1.96
CA LEU A 68 7.75 1.88 2.35
C LEU A 68 7.97 1.80 3.86
N ALA A 69 6.99 2.26 4.64
CA ALA A 69 7.06 2.28 6.10
C ALA A 69 7.20 0.87 6.68
N GLY A 70 6.36 -0.06 6.23
CA GLY A 70 6.38 -1.46 6.62
C GLY A 70 7.62 -2.22 6.16
N SER A 71 8.43 -1.68 5.25
CA SER A 71 9.71 -2.29 4.81
C SER A 71 10.92 -1.68 5.54
N ILE A 72 10.89 -0.38 5.83
CA ILE A 72 12.02 0.35 6.42
C ILE A 72 11.97 0.32 7.95
N LEU A 73 10.86 0.73 8.56
CA LEU A 73 10.73 0.85 10.02
C LEU A 73 11.03 -0.44 10.80
N PRO A 74 10.51 -1.62 10.43
CA PRO A 74 10.84 -2.84 11.18
C PRO A 74 12.32 -3.22 11.09
N ARG A 75 13.01 -2.87 9.99
CA ARG A 75 14.46 -3.09 9.87
C ARG A 75 15.24 -2.15 10.77
N THR A 76 14.86 -0.88 10.84
CA THR A 76 15.49 0.12 11.71
C THR A 76 15.29 -0.24 13.18
N ILE A 77 14.07 -0.65 13.57
CA ILE A 77 13.76 -1.04 14.95
C ILE A 77 14.51 -2.33 15.34
N ARG A 78 14.61 -3.32 14.44
CA ARG A 78 15.31 -4.58 14.72
C ARG A 78 16.84 -4.41 14.79
N ARG A 79 17.40 -3.40 14.12
CA ARG A 79 18.86 -3.11 14.13
C ARG A 79 19.32 -2.36 15.38
N ASN A 80 18.40 -1.71 16.09
CA ASN A 80 18.68 -0.98 17.33
C ASN A 80 18.44 -1.82 18.61
N LYS A 81 18.16 -3.12 18.47
CA LYS A 81 18.20 -4.10 19.56
C LYS A 81 19.41 -4.99 19.38
#